data_AF-A0A517Q3D4-F1
#
_entry.id   AF-A0A517Q3D4-F1
#
_cell.length_a   1.000
_cell.length_b   1.000
_cell.length_c   1.000
_cell.angle_alpha   90.00
_cell.angle_beta   90.00
_cell.angle_gamma   90.00
#
_symmetry.space_group_name_H-M   'P 1'
#
loop_
_entity.id
_entity.type
_entity.pdbx_description
1 polymer ?
#
loop_
_entity_poly.entity_id
_entity_poly.type
_entity_poly.pdbx_seq_one_letter_code
_entity_poly.pdbx_strand_id
1 'polypeptide(L)'
;MVVNQQVAPSDFTADGADWQILSAAVVVGGGGSITVTLSDNGPADGAIIADAIRIQRTGPLLAAAGASSTSAPSITQSDLDSVVDAALSYWESAGLSDAQLELLQSVNFVLADLPDAMLGGAAGTTVLIDVNAAGYGWFVDGTPLDSSEFTLIDGSLLAGSGSAAFGQMDLLTVVMHELGHTLGLEDLATDGTLMSDSLDVSERRLPTEDDLDAFFSAISGGDNPLLD
;
A
#
# COMPACT_ATOMS: atom_id res chain seq x y z
N MET A 1 -3.32 -1.14 -21.59
CA MET A 1 -4.51 -0.46 -22.13
C MET A 1 -4.08 0.47 -23.25
N VAL A 2 -4.96 0.87 -24.19
CA VAL A 2 -4.67 1.91 -25.19
C VAL A 2 -5.37 3.19 -24.75
N VAL A 3 -4.63 4.29 -24.63
CA VAL A 3 -5.16 5.61 -24.22
C VAL A 3 -5.18 6.54 -25.43
N ASN A 4 -6.26 7.30 -25.60
CA ASN A 4 -6.36 8.33 -26.63
C ASN A 4 -5.70 9.62 -26.17
N GLN A 5 -4.52 9.93 -26.70
CA GLN A 5 -3.75 11.13 -26.34
C GLN A 5 -4.34 12.46 -26.85
N GLN A 6 -5.41 12.45 -27.63
CA GLN A 6 -6.14 13.68 -27.99
C GLN A 6 -6.99 14.21 -26.83
N VAL A 7 -7.30 13.34 -25.86
CA VAL A 7 -8.06 13.71 -24.67
C VAL A 7 -7.04 14.10 -23.60
N ALA A 8 -7.27 15.24 -22.95
CA ALA A 8 -6.45 15.64 -21.82
C ALA A 8 -6.51 14.56 -20.74
N PRO A 9 -5.39 14.26 -20.07
CA PRO A 9 -5.41 13.36 -18.93
C PRO A 9 -6.40 13.85 -17.87
N SER A 10 -7.07 12.93 -17.16
CA SER A 10 -8.14 13.33 -16.24
C SER A 10 -8.34 12.38 -15.05
N ASP A 11 -7.40 11.48 -14.80
CA ASP A 11 -7.56 10.50 -13.71
C ASP A 11 -7.11 11.09 -12.37
N PHE A 12 -6.00 11.82 -12.35
CA PHE A 12 -5.48 12.49 -11.17
C PHE A 12 -4.55 13.63 -11.59
N THR A 13 -4.26 14.55 -10.67
CA THR A 13 -3.26 15.61 -10.87
C THR A 13 -1.96 15.19 -10.14
N ALA A 14 -0.79 15.57 -10.62
CA ALA A 14 0.50 15.44 -9.90
C ALA A 14 1.54 16.33 -10.58
N ASP A 15 2.51 16.85 -9.84
CA ASP A 15 3.57 17.72 -10.39
C ASP A 15 3.04 18.94 -11.18
N GLY A 16 1.86 19.45 -10.78
CA GLY A 16 1.20 20.57 -11.46
C GLY A 16 0.62 20.24 -12.85
N ALA A 17 0.49 18.95 -13.19
CA ALA A 17 -0.10 18.47 -14.43
C ALA A 17 -1.17 17.41 -14.17
N ASP A 18 -2.15 17.29 -15.07
CA ASP A 18 -3.09 16.19 -15.04
C ASP A 18 -2.47 14.94 -15.68
N TRP A 19 -2.75 13.78 -15.10
CA TRP A 19 -2.21 12.49 -15.49
C TRP A 19 -3.30 11.46 -15.80
N GLN A 20 -2.92 10.51 -16.64
CA GLN A 20 -3.76 9.37 -17.03
C GLN A 20 -3.05 8.10 -16.57
N ILE A 21 -3.76 7.27 -15.82
CA ILE A 21 -3.30 5.96 -15.40
C ILE A 21 -3.31 5.02 -16.61
N LEU A 22 -2.12 4.59 -17.05
CA LEU A 22 -1.97 3.66 -18.18
C LEU A 22 -2.19 2.20 -17.76
N SER A 23 -1.90 1.89 -16.49
CA SER A 23 -2.11 0.60 -15.82
C SER A 23 -2.14 0.83 -14.31
N ALA A 24 -3.00 0.11 -13.59
CA ALA A 24 -3.09 0.19 -12.13
C ALA A 24 -1.82 -0.34 -11.43
N ALA A 25 -1.18 -1.38 -11.99
CA ALA A 25 0.18 -1.77 -11.59
C ALA A 25 0.89 -2.55 -12.71
N VAL A 26 2.22 -2.67 -12.60
CA VAL A 26 3.05 -3.56 -13.43
C VAL A 26 4.08 -4.24 -12.53
N VAL A 27 4.00 -5.57 -12.40
CA VAL A 27 5.00 -6.34 -11.66
C VAL A 27 6.24 -6.53 -12.52
N VAL A 28 7.39 -6.06 -12.05
CA VAL A 28 8.68 -6.22 -12.72
C VAL A 28 9.54 -7.17 -11.89
N GLY A 29 9.66 -8.42 -12.35
CA GLY A 29 10.58 -9.38 -11.74
C GLY A 29 12.05 -8.96 -11.90
N GLY A 30 12.96 -9.63 -11.17
CA GLY A 30 14.39 -9.34 -11.23
C GLY A 30 14.94 -9.36 -12.67
N GLY A 31 15.50 -8.23 -13.11
CA GLY A 31 16.02 -8.04 -14.47
C GLY A 31 14.95 -7.77 -15.56
N GLY A 32 13.69 -7.60 -15.17
CA GLY A 32 12.59 -7.22 -16.06
C GLY A 32 12.66 -5.75 -16.50
N SER A 33 11.84 -5.41 -17.50
CA SER A 33 11.68 -4.02 -17.98
C SER A 33 10.21 -3.65 -18.13
N ILE A 34 9.91 -2.37 -17.90
CA ILE A 34 8.62 -1.77 -18.27
C ILE A 34 8.80 -1.17 -19.66
N THR A 35 7.94 -1.56 -20.60
CA THR A 35 7.92 -0.98 -21.95
C THR A 35 6.63 -0.19 -22.11
N VAL A 36 6.74 1.13 -22.29
CA VAL A 36 5.63 1.99 -22.71
C VAL A 36 5.77 2.23 -24.21
N THR A 37 4.76 1.86 -24.98
CA THR A 37 4.77 2.03 -26.44
C THR A 37 3.84 3.15 -26.84
N LEU A 38 4.41 4.14 -27.53
CA LEU A 38 3.67 5.15 -28.27
C LEU A 38 3.44 4.64 -29.69
N SER A 39 2.18 4.59 -30.15
CA SER A 39 1.84 4.09 -31.48
C SER A 39 0.87 5.03 -32.19
N ASP A 40 1.10 5.26 -33.47
CA ASP A 40 0.13 5.85 -34.38
C ASP A 40 -0.77 4.76 -34.99
N ASN A 41 -1.86 4.41 -34.30
CA ASN A 41 -2.83 3.44 -34.83
C ASN A 41 -3.96 4.11 -35.63
N GLY A 42 -3.85 5.41 -35.98
CA GLY A 42 -4.85 6.20 -36.70
C GLY A 42 -4.24 7.01 -37.86
N PRO A 43 -5.03 7.82 -38.58
CA PRO A 43 -4.53 8.70 -39.63
C PRO A 43 -4.02 10.01 -39.01
N ALA A 44 -3.05 9.95 -38.09
CA ALA A 44 -2.56 11.18 -37.47
C ALA A 44 -1.84 12.04 -38.52
N ASP A 45 -2.49 13.10 -39.00
CA ASP A 45 -1.90 14.10 -39.91
C ASP A 45 -1.00 15.12 -39.15
N GLY A 46 -0.27 14.66 -38.13
CA GLY A 46 0.46 15.53 -37.18
C GLY A 46 1.55 14.84 -36.37
N ALA A 47 2.18 15.58 -35.45
CA ALA A 47 3.20 15.04 -34.56
C ALA A 47 2.58 14.34 -33.34
N ILE A 48 3.11 13.18 -32.98
CA ILE A 48 2.80 12.50 -31.72
C ILE A 48 3.93 12.81 -30.74
N ILE A 49 3.58 13.32 -29.57
CA ILE A 49 4.54 13.73 -28.53
C ILE A 49 4.25 12.87 -27.29
N ALA A 50 5.23 12.10 -26.85
CA ALA A 50 5.24 11.60 -25.48
C ALA A 50 5.68 12.75 -24.58
N ASP A 51 4.81 13.19 -23.68
CA ASP A 51 5.10 14.27 -22.76
C ASP A 51 5.98 13.76 -21.61
N ALA A 52 5.37 13.05 -20.67
CA ALA A 52 6.07 12.43 -19.55
C ALA A 52 5.45 11.07 -19.18
N ILE A 53 6.23 10.24 -18.48
CA ILE A 53 5.79 8.98 -17.90
C ILE A 53 6.23 8.99 -16.43
N ARG A 54 5.28 8.82 -15.52
CA ARG A 54 5.53 8.60 -14.10
C ARG A 54 5.57 7.10 -13.82
N ILE A 55 6.62 6.63 -13.14
CA ILE A 55 6.76 5.25 -12.68
C ILE A 55 6.87 5.27 -11.17
N GLN A 56 5.97 4.56 -10.51
CA GLN A 56 5.95 4.42 -9.07
C GLN A 56 6.46 3.03 -8.67
N ARG A 57 7.37 2.98 -7.70
CA ARG A 57 7.80 1.73 -7.09
C ARG A 57 6.98 1.52 -5.83
N THR A 58 6.22 0.44 -5.78
CA THR A 58 5.57 -0.06 -4.56
C THR A 58 6.38 -1.29 -4.13
N GLY A 59 7.09 -1.17 -3.01
CA GLY A 59 7.82 -2.30 -2.42
C GLY A 59 6.87 -3.21 -1.66
N PRO A 60 7.32 -4.39 -1.23
CA PRO A 60 6.64 -5.12 -0.16
C PRO A 60 6.92 -4.46 1.19
N LEU A 61 5.95 -4.47 2.10
CA LEU A 61 6.22 -4.15 3.50
C LEU A 61 7.12 -5.22 4.12
N LEU A 62 8.19 -4.81 4.79
CA LEU A 62 9.16 -5.71 5.40
C LEU A 62 9.09 -5.72 6.93
N ALA A 63 9.40 -6.86 7.54
CA ALA A 63 9.74 -6.92 8.96
C ALA A 63 11.05 -6.15 9.22
N ALA A 64 10.99 -5.10 10.06
CA ALA A 64 12.13 -4.21 10.28
C ALA A 64 13.37 -4.94 10.82
N ALA A 65 13.17 -5.95 11.66
CA ALA A 65 14.25 -6.77 12.22
C ALA A 65 14.75 -7.90 11.29
N GLY A 66 14.25 -7.97 10.05
CA GLY A 66 14.49 -9.09 9.12
C GLY A 66 13.63 -10.31 9.44
N ALA A 67 13.86 -11.44 8.75
CA ALA A 67 13.10 -12.66 8.99
C ALA A 67 13.44 -13.30 10.34
N SER A 68 12.44 -13.81 11.05
CA SER A 68 12.64 -14.57 12.28
C SER A 68 13.24 -15.95 11.99
N SER A 69 14.11 -16.40 12.89
CA SER A 69 14.66 -17.77 12.85
C SER A 69 13.69 -18.83 13.38
N THR A 70 12.59 -18.40 13.99
CA THR A 70 11.50 -19.28 14.44
C THR A 70 10.38 -19.26 13.43
N SER A 71 9.68 -20.38 13.26
CA SER A 71 8.48 -20.46 12.43
C SER A 71 7.24 -20.37 13.30
N ALA A 72 6.42 -19.34 13.06
CA ALA A 72 5.10 -19.20 13.66
C ALA A 72 4.04 -19.97 12.84
N PRO A 73 2.89 -20.32 13.46
CA PRO A 73 1.77 -20.92 12.75
C PRO A 73 1.22 -20.01 11.65
N SER A 74 0.77 -20.61 10.56
CA SER A 74 0.08 -19.88 9.48
C SER A 74 -1.34 -19.48 9.89
N ILE A 75 -1.77 -18.28 9.47
CA ILE A 75 -3.17 -17.86 9.56
C ILE A 75 -4.02 -18.46 8.43
N THR A 76 -5.34 -18.34 8.56
CA THR A 76 -6.30 -18.76 7.55
C THR A 76 -6.81 -17.59 6.72
N GLN A 77 -7.37 -17.87 5.56
CA GLN A 77 -8.01 -16.84 4.72
C GLN A 77 -9.15 -16.14 5.48
N SER A 78 -9.87 -16.86 6.34
CA SER A 78 -10.95 -16.26 7.14
C SER A 78 -10.44 -15.22 8.15
N ASP A 79 -9.24 -15.41 8.69
CA ASP A 79 -8.60 -14.44 9.58
C ASP A 79 -8.26 -13.17 8.80
N LEU A 80 -7.64 -13.34 7.63
CA LEU A 80 -7.33 -12.23 6.72
C LEU A 80 -8.57 -11.46 6.28
N ASP A 81 -9.62 -12.14 5.83
CA ASP A 81 -10.86 -11.51 5.35
C ASP A 81 -11.49 -10.64 6.46
N SER A 82 -11.49 -11.11 7.71
CA SER A 82 -12.00 -10.34 8.86
C SER A 82 -11.22 -9.06 9.14
N VAL A 83 -9.92 -9.05 8.84
CA VAL A 83 -9.06 -7.88 9.00
C VAL A 83 -9.23 -6.91 7.84
N VAL A 84 -9.46 -7.40 6.62
CA VAL A 84 -9.73 -6.57 5.44
C VAL A 84 -10.97 -5.70 5.65
N ASP A 85 -12.05 -6.26 6.21
CA ASP A 85 -13.26 -5.48 6.53
C ASP A 85 -12.97 -4.31 7.48
N ALA A 86 -12.14 -4.53 8.50
CA ALA A 86 -11.73 -3.49 9.44
C ALA A 86 -10.82 -2.44 8.79
N ALA A 87 -9.88 -2.89 7.94
CA ALA A 87 -8.99 -2.00 7.19
C ALA A 87 -9.77 -1.06 6.26
N LEU A 88 -10.79 -1.56 5.56
CA LEU A 88 -11.68 -0.73 4.72
C LEU A 88 -12.42 0.32 5.55
N SER A 89 -12.88 -0.04 6.76
CA SER A 89 -13.56 0.89 7.67
C SER A 89 -12.64 2.02 8.15
N TYR A 90 -11.35 1.71 8.41
CA TYR A 90 -10.34 2.71 8.75
C TYR A 90 -10.05 3.66 7.59
N TRP A 91 -9.87 3.13 6.38
CA TRP A 91 -9.65 3.95 5.19
C TRP A 91 -10.87 4.83 4.85
N GLU A 92 -12.09 4.31 4.94
CA GLU A 92 -13.31 5.10 4.79
C GLU A 92 -13.34 6.26 5.80
N SER A 93 -13.00 5.98 7.06
CA SER A 93 -12.94 7.00 8.12
C SER A 93 -11.82 8.02 7.92
N ALA A 94 -10.74 7.65 7.21
CA ALA A 94 -9.66 8.55 6.84
C ALA A 94 -10.06 9.52 5.70
N GLY A 95 -11.19 9.27 5.01
CA GLY A 95 -11.74 10.21 4.03
C GLY A 95 -11.74 9.73 2.59
N LEU A 96 -11.73 8.40 2.34
CA LEU A 96 -11.86 7.89 0.97
C LEU A 96 -13.15 8.37 0.29
N SER A 97 -13.03 8.66 -1.01
CA SER A 97 -14.20 8.82 -1.90
C SER A 97 -14.84 7.47 -2.25
N ASP A 98 -16.10 7.50 -2.68
CA ASP A 98 -16.84 6.30 -3.12
C ASP A 98 -16.08 5.49 -4.18
N ALA A 99 -15.43 6.16 -5.13
CA ALA A 99 -14.66 5.50 -6.19
C ALA A 99 -13.40 4.81 -5.67
N GLN A 100 -12.73 5.40 -4.67
CA GLN A 100 -11.56 4.79 -4.03
C GLN A 100 -11.96 3.61 -3.15
N LEU A 101 -13.10 3.71 -2.45
CA LEU A 101 -13.64 2.59 -1.69
C LEU A 101 -14.01 1.42 -2.60
N GLU A 102 -14.65 1.67 -3.75
CA GLU A 102 -14.96 0.64 -4.75
C GLU A 102 -13.69 -0.01 -5.32
N LEU A 103 -12.64 0.78 -5.56
CA LEU A 103 -11.33 0.27 -5.95
C LEU A 103 -10.77 -0.69 -4.90
N LEU A 104 -10.75 -0.31 -3.62
CA LEU A 104 -10.23 -1.16 -2.55
C LEU A 104 -11.05 -2.43 -2.36
N GLN A 105 -12.38 -2.36 -2.50
CA GLN A 105 -13.26 -3.52 -2.45
C GLN A 105 -13.02 -4.51 -3.61
N SER A 106 -12.39 -4.06 -4.70
CA SER A 106 -12.03 -4.92 -5.84
C SER A 106 -10.72 -5.69 -5.64
N VAL A 107 -9.96 -5.38 -4.58
CA VAL A 107 -8.66 -6.02 -4.29
C VAL A 107 -8.89 -7.46 -3.86
N ASN A 108 -8.14 -8.36 -4.49
CA ASN A 108 -8.10 -9.77 -4.14
C ASN A 108 -6.93 -10.05 -3.19
N PHE A 109 -7.24 -10.45 -1.96
CA PHE A 109 -6.24 -10.82 -0.97
C PHE A 109 -5.93 -12.31 -1.02
N VAL A 110 -4.65 -12.66 -1.02
CA VAL A 110 -4.19 -14.06 -1.07
C VAL A 110 -3.07 -14.27 -0.06
N LEU A 111 -3.21 -15.31 0.75
CA LEU A 111 -2.11 -15.79 1.59
C LEU A 111 -1.08 -16.56 0.77
N ALA A 112 0.20 -16.23 0.93
CA ALA A 112 1.33 -16.90 0.31
C ALA A 112 2.50 -17.01 1.29
N ASP A 113 3.37 -18.00 1.12
CA ASP A 113 4.65 -18.07 1.84
C ASP A 113 5.64 -17.15 1.12
N LEU A 114 5.83 -15.95 1.66
CA LEU A 114 6.66 -14.90 1.06
C LEU A 114 8.12 -15.08 1.49
N PRO A 115 9.08 -14.75 0.61
CA PRO A 115 10.49 -14.93 0.92
C PRO A 115 11.00 -13.88 1.92
N ASP A 116 12.09 -14.23 2.59
CA ASP A 116 12.86 -13.33 3.46
C ASP A 116 11.98 -12.66 4.54
N ALA A 117 12.01 -11.33 4.62
CA ALA A 117 11.33 -10.53 5.63
C ALA A 117 9.99 -9.96 5.14
N MET A 118 9.50 -10.39 3.99
CA MET A 118 8.27 -9.83 3.40
C MET A 118 7.05 -10.16 4.25
N LEU A 119 6.27 -9.13 4.57
CA LEU A 119 5.01 -9.23 5.30
C LEU A 119 3.81 -9.15 4.36
N GLY A 120 3.89 -8.27 3.37
CA GLY A 120 2.85 -8.06 2.35
C GLY A 120 3.46 -7.54 1.06
N GLY A 121 2.69 -7.60 -0.03
CA GLY A 121 3.04 -6.90 -1.25
C GLY A 121 1.89 -6.86 -2.26
N ALA A 122 1.66 -5.69 -2.83
CA ALA A 122 0.68 -5.47 -3.88
C ALA A 122 1.23 -5.76 -5.29
N ALA A 123 0.42 -6.45 -6.10
CA ALA A 123 0.70 -6.78 -7.49
C ALA A 123 -0.59 -6.62 -8.33
N GLY A 124 -0.80 -5.44 -8.90
CA GLY A 124 -2.05 -5.13 -9.61
C GLY A 124 -3.19 -4.98 -8.60
N THR A 125 -4.31 -5.67 -8.84
CA THR A 125 -5.43 -5.75 -7.90
C THR A 125 -5.34 -6.96 -6.98
N THR A 126 -4.16 -7.59 -6.87
CA THR A 126 -3.93 -8.70 -5.94
C THR A 126 -2.93 -8.27 -4.89
N VAL A 127 -3.30 -8.43 -3.62
CA VAL A 127 -2.41 -8.23 -2.48
C VAL A 127 -2.03 -9.59 -1.93
N LEU A 128 -0.73 -9.86 -1.85
CA LEU A 128 -0.19 -11.04 -1.21
C LEU A 128 0.14 -10.70 0.24
N ILE A 129 -0.26 -11.55 1.17
CA ILE A 129 0.09 -11.45 2.59
C ILE A 129 0.85 -12.70 2.98
N ASP A 130 1.92 -12.54 3.74
CA ASP A 130 2.70 -13.68 4.20
C ASP A 130 1.88 -14.58 5.13
N VAL A 131 2.05 -15.90 5.05
CA VAL A 131 1.26 -16.83 5.87
C VAL A 131 1.63 -16.76 7.35
N ASN A 132 2.88 -16.44 7.70
CA ASN A 132 3.40 -16.56 9.07
C ASN A 132 4.14 -15.31 9.60
N ALA A 133 3.99 -14.19 8.90
CA ALA A 133 4.60 -12.89 9.21
C ALA A 133 6.13 -12.95 9.30
N ALA A 134 6.79 -13.52 8.29
CA ALA A 134 8.23 -13.76 8.26
C ALA A 134 8.74 -14.50 9.52
N GLY A 135 7.91 -15.40 10.07
CA GLY A 135 8.20 -16.20 11.25
C GLY A 135 7.90 -15.54 12.62
N TYR A 136 7.42 -14.30 12.66
CA TYR A 136 7.01 -13.64 13.91
C TYR A 136 5.60 -14.03 14.37
N GLY A 137 4.77 -14.48 13.44
CA GLY A 137 3.34 -14.71 13.69
C GLY A 137 2.53 -13.41 13.60
N TRP A 138 1.28 -13.58 13.20
CA TRP A 138 0.33 -12.49 13.06
C TRP A 138 -0.45 -12.27 14.34
N PHE A 139 -0.49 -11.03 14.81
CA PHE A 139 -1.55 -10.57 15.67
C PHE A 139 -2.80 -10.32 14.81
N VAL A 140 -3.78 -11.20 14.96
CA VAL A 140 -5.13 -11.06 14.40
C VAL A 140 -6.03 -10.52 15.51
N ASP A 141 -6.41 -9.25 15.38
CA ASP A 141 -7.19 -8.56 16.39
C ASP A 141 -8.67 -8.96 16.33
N GLY A 142 -9.23 -9.39 17.47
CA GLY A 142 -10.66 -9.70 17.57
C GLY A 142 -11.54 -8.46 17.70
N THR A 143 -10.95 -7.30 18.01
CA THR A 143 -11.58 -5.99 18.19
C THR A 143 -10.77 -4.89 17.47
N PRO A 144 -10.55 -5.02 16.14
CA PRO A 144 -9.60 -4.20 15.40
C PRO A 144 -9.88 -2.70 15.49
N LEU A 145 -11.15 -2.31 15.60
CA LEU A 145 -11.57 -0.90 15.66
C LEU A 145 -11.32 -0.22 17.02
N ASP A 146 -11.05 -1.00 18.08
CA ASP A 146 -10.85 -0.48 19.44
C ASP A 146 -9.37 -0.31 19.80
N SER A 147 -8.47 -1.07 19.15
CA SER A 147 -7.02 -1.08 19.41
C SER A 147 -6.64 -1.25 20.89
N SER A 148 -7.42 -2.06 21.62
CA SER A 148 -7.32 -2.19 23.08
C SER A 148 -6.03 -2.87 23.57
N GLU A 149 -5.35 -3.56 22.66
CA GLU A 149 -4.10 -4.30 22.85
C GLU A 149 -2.87 -3.39 22.81
N PHE A 150 -3.06 -2.13 22.43
CA PHE A 150 -2.00 -1.17 22.22
C PHE A 150 -2.16 0.02 23.17
N THR A 151 -1.03 0.66 23.49
CA THR A 151 -0.99 1.91 24.23
C THR A 151 -0.29 2.95 23.37
N LEU A 152 -0.85 4.15 23.30
CA LEU A 152 -0.22 5.27 22.60
C LEU A 152 0.98 5.77 23.42
N ILE A 153 2.18 5.61 22.87
CA ILE A 153 3.45 6.04 23.47
C ILE A 153 4.19 6.86 22.43
N ASP A 154 4.45 8.14 22.74
CA ASP A 154 5.15 9.08 21.86
C ASP A 154 4.60 9.16 20.42
N GLY A 155 3.29 8.95 20.26
CA GLY A 155 2.60 9.01 18.97
C GLY A 155 2.42 7.66 18.28
N SER A 156 3.05 6.58 18.78
CA SER A 156 2.96 5.23 18.23
C SER A 156 2.08 4.33 19.08
N LEU A 157 1.26 3.48 18.45
CA LEU A 157 0.49 2.45 19.15
C LEU A 157 1.37 1.22 19.36
N LEU A 158 1.79 0.99 20.60
CA LEU A 158 2.70 -0.09 20.96
C LEU A 158 2.05 -1.06 21.96
N ALA A 159 2.21 -2.35 21.70
CA ALA A 159 1.80 -3.42 22.59
C ALA A 159 2.91 -3.72 23.60
N GLY A 160 2.59 -3.63 24.89
CA GLY A 160 3.52 -4.00 25.97
C GLY A 160 3.51 -5.50 26.25
N SER A 161 4.46 -5.99 27.07
CA SER A 161 4.66 -7.43 27.34
C SER A 161 3.47 -8.20 27.95
N GLY A 162 2.45 -7.50 28.45
CA GLY A 162 1.20 -8.11 28.92
C GLY A 162 0.09 -8.20 27.87
N SER A 163 0.30 -7.64 26.69
CA SER A 163 -0.66 -7.61 25.58
C SER A 163 -0.55 -8.88 24.73
N ALA A 164 -1.68 -9.30 24.16
CA ALA A 164 -1.72 -10.40 23.19
C ALA A 164 -0.93 -10.07 21.91
N ALA A 165 -0.79 -8.79 21.55
CA ALA A 165 -0.06 -8.35 20.36
C ALA A 165 1.47 -8.31 20.55
N PHE A 166 1.97 -8.51 21.78
CA PHE A 166 3.39 -8.39 22.07
C PHE A 166 4.25 -9.41 21.30
N GLY A 167 5.24 -8.91 20.57
CA GLY A 167 6.21 -9.70 19.81
C GLY A 167 5.70 -10.25 18.47
N GLN A 168 4.45 -9.92 18.08
CA GLN A 168 3.84 -10.33 16.82
C GLN A 168 3.79 -9.17 15.82
N MET A 169 3.62 -9.47 14.54
CA MET A 169 3.33 -8.45 13.51
C MET A 169 1.84 -8.16 13.48
N ASP A 170 1.45 -6.89 13.40
CA ASP A 170 0.04 -6.50 13.35
C ASP A 170 -0.53 -6.69 11.93
N LEU A 171 -1.43 -7.64 11.75
CA LEU A 171 -2.01 -7.95 10.44
C LEU A 171 -2.80 -6.78 9.86
N LEU A 172 -3.51 -6.05 10.73
CA LEU A 172 -4.30 -4.89 10.32
C LEU A 172 -3.43 -3.81 9.70
N THR A 173 -2.30 -3.47 10.33
CA THR A 173 -1.33 -2.51 9.80
C THR A 173 -0.83 -2.89 8.41
N VAL A 174 -0.43 -4.15 8.22
CA VAL A 174 0.07 -4.62 6.91
C VAL A 174 -1.02 -4.55 5.85
N VAL A 175 -2.24 -5.01 6.15
CA VAL A 175 -3.36 -4.93 5.20
C VAL A 175 -3.65 -3.48 4.82
N MET A 176 -3.67 -2.55 5.77
CA MET A 176 -3.91 -1.13 5.47
C MET A 176 -2.78 -0.51 4.63
N HIS A 177 -1.52 -0.87 4.90
CA HIS A 177 -0.38 -0.43 4.10
C HIS A 177 -0.50 -0.87 2.62
N GLU A 178 -0.81 -2.15 2.37
CA GLU A 178 -0.96 -2.67 1.01
C GLU A 178 -2.18 -2.07 0.28
N LEU A 179 -3.26 -1.76 1.01
CA LEU A 179 -4.37 -0.98 0.48
C LEU A 179 -3.93 0.46 0.13
N GLY A 180 -3.04 1.06 0.93
CA GLY A 180 -2.40 2.33 0.62
C GLY A 180 -1.69 2.30 -0.74
N HIS A 181 -0.92 1.25 -1.04
CA HIS A 181 -0.34 1.07 -2.37
C HIS A 181 -1.39 0.95 -3.48
N THR A 182 -2.52 0.30 -3.22
CA THR A 182 -3.63 0.22 -4.18
C THR A 182 -4.22 1.61 -4.48
N LEU A 183 -4.24 2.50 -3.47
CA LEU A 183 -4.65 3.90 -3.62
C LEU A 183 -3.60 4.77 -4.32
N GLY A 184 -2.41 4.23 -4.59
CA GLY A 184 -1.29 4.95 -5.18
C GLY A 184 -0.37 5.62 -4.15
N LEU A 185 -0.47 5.30 -2.86
CA LEU A 185 0.49 5.77 -1.87
C LEU A 185 1.84 5.05 -2.02
N GLU A 186 2.93 5.79 -1.80
CA GLU A 186 4.29 5.29 -1.88
C GLU A 186 4.82 4.88 -0.52
N ASP A 187 5.79 3.98 -0.52
CA ASP A 187 6.61 3.74 0.67
C ASP A 187 7.32 5.03 1.08
N LEU A 188 7.26 5.33 2.38
CA LEU A 188 7.95 6.44 3.00
C LEU A 188 9.18 5.94 3.74
N ALA A 189 10.30 6.63 3.56
CA ALA A 189 11.51 6.39 4.37
C ALA A 189 11.38 6.93 5.80
N THR A 190 10.26 7.58 6.13
CA THR A 190 9.98 8.09 7.47
C THR A 190 9.44 6.96 8.33
N ASP A 191 10.13 6.63 9.41
CA ASP A 191 9.72 5.60 10.36
C ASP A 191 8.40 5.97 11.08
N GLY A 192 7.61 4.95 11.43
CA GLY A 192 6.43 5.09 12.27
C GLY A 192 5.14 5.55 11.56
N THR A 193 5.18 5.76 10.24
CA THR A 193 3.98 6.06 9.43
C THR A 193 3.36 4.79 8.88
N LEU A 194 2.07 4.82 8.52
CA LEU A 194 1.42 3.66 7.92
C LEU A 194 2.18 3.18 6.67
N MET A 195 2.64 4.13 5.84
CA MET A 195 3.33 3.84 4.60
C MET A 195 4.85 3.67 4.75
N SER A 196 5.41 3.51 5.96
CA SER A 196 6.84 3.21 6.05
C SER A 196 7.17 1.84 5.43
N ASP A 197 8.34 1.70 4.81
CA ASP A 197 8.76 0.46 4.10
C ASP A 197 9.00 -0.76 5.01
N SER A 198 8.96 -0.55 6.33
CA SER A 198 9.17 -1.58 7.32
C SER A 198 8.31 -1.37 8.58
N LEU A 199 7.99 -2.49 9.23
CA LEU A 199 7.17 -2.57 10.43
C LEU A 199 7.91 -3.30 11.55
N ASP A 200 7.89 -2.71 12.75
CA ASP A 200 8.38 -3.36 13.97
C ASP A 200 7.31 -4.29 14.57
N VAL A 201 7.76 -5.32 15.28
CA VAL A 201 6.86 -6.15 16.08
C VAL A 201 6.19 -5.34 17.19
N SER A 202 5.00 -5.75 17.59
CA SER A 202 4.21 -5.10 18.66
C SER A 202 3.75 -3.68 18.31
N GLU A 203 3.81 -3.27 17.05
CA GLU A 203 3.41 -1.95 16.58
C GLU A 203 2.12 -2.04 15.76
N ARG A 204 1.21 -1.09 15.99
CA ARG A 204 0.09 -0.82 15.10
C ARG A 204 0.22 0.57 14.51
N ARG A 205 -0.04 0.69 13.21
CA ARG A 205 -0.16 1.97 12.51
C ARG A 205 -1.52 2.03 11.84
N LEU A 206 -2.16 3.19 11.89
CA LEU A 206 -3.48 3.44 11.32
C LEU A 206 -3.37 4.51 10.24
N PRO A 207 -4.23 4.48 9.20
CA PRO A 207 -4.29 5.57 8.23
C PRO A 207 -4.77 6.84 8.93
N THR A 208 -4.21 7.96 8.51
CA THR A 208 -4.59 9.30 8.93
C THR A 208 -5.10 10.10 7.74
N GLU A 209 -5.86 11.16 8.00
CA GLU A 209 -6.21 12.14 6.95
C GLU A 209 -4.93 12.68 6.30
N ASP A 210 -3.84 12.87 7.06
CA ASP A 210 -2.54 13.32 6.57
C ASP A 210 -1.91 12.36 5.55
N ASP A 211 -2.15 11.05 5.63
CA ASP A 211 -1.66 10.07 4.65
C ASP A 211 -2.34 10.25 3.28
N LEU A 212 -3.63 10.61 3.29
CA LEU A 212 -4.37 10.96 2.06
C LEU A 212 -4.03 12.38 1.62
N ASP A 213 -4.01 13.34 2.53
CA ASP A 213 -3.77 14.75 2.24
C ASP A 213 -2.34 15.00 1.77
N ALA A 214 -1.31 14.32 2.28
CA ALA A 214 0.04 14.47 1.76
C ALA A 214 0.14 14.03 0.30
N PHE A 215 -0.54 12.94 -0.08
CA PHE A 215 -0.59 12.47 -1.46
C PHE A 215 -1.46 13.40 -2.31
N PHE A 216 -2.73 13.60 -1.97
CA PHE A 216 -3.68 14.40 -2.75
C PHE A 216 -3.42 15.92 -2.69
N SER A 217 -2.77 16.44 -1.64
CA SER A 217 -2.34 17.84 -1.55
C SER A 217 -0.98 18.08 -2.19
N ALA A 218 0.01 17.17 -2.15
CA ALA A 218 1.21 17.31 -2.99
C ALA A 218 0.84 17.30 -4.49
N ILE A 219 -0.18 16.50 -4.81
CA ILE A 219 -0.88 16.48 -6.09
C ILE A 219 -1.57 17.81 -6.42
N SER A 220 -2.17 18.51 -5.45
CA SER A 220 -2.85 19.81 -5.67
C SER A 220 -1.92 21.04 -5.56
N GLY A 221 -0.79 20.91 -4.87
CA GLY A 221 0.08 22.00 -4.44
C GLY A 221 1.39 22.13 -5.23
N GLY A 222 1.81 21.10 -5.96
CA GLY A 222 2.98 21.16 -6.85
C GLY A 222 4.34 21.21 -6.16
N ASP A 223 4.44 20.87 -4.87
CA ASP A 223 5.72 20.78 -4.17
C ASP A 223 6.32 19.37 -4.32
N ASN A 224 7.53 19.35 -4.89
CA ASN A 224 8.32 18.16 -5.17
C ASN A 224 9.36 17.95 -4.05
N PRO A 225 9.25 16.90 -3.21
CA PRO A 225 10.27 16.59 -2.20
C PRO A 225 11.59 16.03 -2.79
N LEU A 226 11.70 15.86 -4.11
CA LEU A 226 12.89 15.33 -4.79
C LEU A 226 13.88 16.41 -5.25
N LEU A 227 13.77 17.65 -4.76
CA LEU A 227 14.67 18.76 -5.13
C LEU A 227 15.48 19.38 -3.97
N ASP A 228 15.62 18.69 -2.84
CA ASP A 228 16.67 18.98 -1.86
C ASP A 228 17.75 17.86 -1.82
#